data_AF-A0A344W934-F1
#
_entry.id   AF-A0A344W934-F1
#
_cell.length_a   1.000
_cell.length_b   1.000
_cell.length_c   1.000
_cell.angle_alpha   90.00
_cell.angle_beta   90.00
_cell.angle_gamma   90.00
#
_symmetry.space_group_name_H-M   'P 1'
#
loop_
_entity.id
_entity.type
_entity.pdbx_description
1 polymer ?
#
loop_
_entity_poly.entity_id
_entity_poly.type
_entity_poly.pdbx_seq_one_letter_code
_entity_poly.pdbx_strand_id
1 'polypeptide(L)'
;MQYKLSRSKLFSLNMDNYKDKNKVLELLKENGEHLQFLESSLLKDREIVMAAVKQSGFTIRHAADSLKKDREIAMAAVNQVGSALEDVDDSLKKNREIVMAAVNQDGNALEYADDSLKKDKEIVDAAVKQNVDALKFADEAFRKVKEIGMPIYNYQIEVSGSGAFQIVEEISKVTYEYFYENDELLENHIFNEEEVPDEHSIGYWDSLCESAELSSTEGYYKLGECSISIDNIDSDDESYSFYLDEKELKDQGLKLTREKQLKFDELVAPGEVKYFFIGNEEHEGSWVYELKTKSPFEVKKLDITVCKVESTDTVTSFWYDLAENEDFDLSDGSSDYSRTLKVIKIDKSPHP
;
A
#
# COMPACT_ATOMS: atom_id res chain seq x y z
N MET A 1 17.04 25.72 -13.46
CA MET A 1 18.20 25.98 -14.35
C MET A 1 17.97 25.16 -15.61
N GLN A 2 18.02 25.78 -16.81
CA GLN A 2 17.54 25.26 -18.13
C GLN A 2 16.00 25.15 -18.19
N TYR A 3 15.22 25.82 -19.04
CA TYR A 3 15.34 26.17 -20.46
C TYR A 3 14.88 27.61 -20.72
N LYS A 4 15.81 28.50 -21.07
CA LYS A 4 15.54 29.75 -21.78
C LYS A 4 16.57 29.89 -22.89
N LEU A 5 16.57 28.92 -23.82
CA LEU A 5 17.00 29.23 -25.17
C LEU A 5 15.89 30.09 -25.76
N SER A 6 16.02 31.41 -25.54
CA SER A 6 15.07 32.40 -26.02
C SER A 6 14.91 32.24 -27.52
N ARG A 7 13.67 32.45 -27.99
CA ARG A 7 13.27 32.52 -29.41
C ARG A 7 14.28 33.29 -30.28
N SER A 8 15.00 34.26 -29.71
CA SER A 8 16.08 35.04 -30.33
C SER A 8 17.38 34.27 -30.66
N LYS A 9 17.72 33.20 -29.93
CA LYS A 9 18.93 32.40 -30.21
C LYS A 9 18.71 31.37 -31.33
N LEU A 10 17.48 30.83 -31.43
CA LEU A 10 17.01 30.06 -32.58
C LEU A 10 16.79 30.94 -33.82
N PHE A 11 16.25 32.16 -33.67
CA PHE A 11 16.12 33.12 -34.77
C PHE A 11 17.48 33.62 -35.32
N SER A 12 18.53 33.63 -34.50
CA SER A 12 19.88 34.07 -34.92
C SER A 12 20.78 32.93 -35.42
N LEU A 13 20.44 31.68 -35.11
CA LEU A 13 21.05 30.49 -35.71
C LEU A 13 20.24 30.03 -36.93
N ASN A 14 20.44 30.75 -38.05
CA ASN A 14 20.33 30.26 -39.42
C ASN A 14 18.92 29.90 -39.96
N MET A 15 18.31 30.87 -40.66
CA MET A 15 17.38 30.60 -41.78
C MET A 15 18.03 29.75 -42.89
N ASP A 16 19.35 29.53 -42.85
CA ASP A 16 20.10 28.63 -43.75
C ASP A 16 20.35 27.21 -43.19
N ASN A 17 20.07 26.92 -41.90
CA ASN A 17 20.38 25.62 -41.27
C ASN A 17 19.29 24.58 -41.52
N TYR A 18 18.06 25.02 -41.78
CA TYR A 18 16.92 24.14 -42.02
C TYR A 18 16.88 23.56 -43.45
N LYS A 19 17.88 23.88 -44.29
CA LYS A 19 18.12 23.20 -45.57
C LYS A 19 18.96 21.92 -45.42
N ASP A 20 19.75 21.81 -44.34
CA ASP A 20 20.64 20.68 -44.11
C ASP A 20 19.98 19.66 -43.16
N LYS A 21 19.50 18.57 -43.75
CA LYS A 21 18.83 17.48 -43.04
C LYS A 21 19.68 16.91 -41.90
N ASN A 22 21.01 16.84 -42.03
CA ASN A 22 21.86 16.26 -40.99
C ASN A 22 21.89 17.12 -39.73
N LYS A 23 21.93 18.45 -39.88
CA LYS A 23 21.87 19.38 -38.74
C LYS A 23 20.52 19.35 -38.05
N VAL A 24 19.44 19.21 -38.81
CA VAL A 24 18.09 19.03 -38.25
C VAL A 24 18.01 17.75 -37.42
N LEU A 25 18.56 16.64 -37.92
CA LEU A 25 18.61 15.39 -37.17
C LEU A 25 19.45 15.48 -35.89
N GLU A 26 20.58 16.20 -35.91
CA GLU A 26 21.40 16.45 -34.72
C GLU A 26 20.64 17.27 -33.65
N LEU A 27 19.95 18.33 -34.07
CA LEU A 27 19.11 19.15 -33.18
C LEU A 27 17.96 18.36 -32.54
N LEU A 28 17.35 17.44 -33.28
CA LEU A 28 16.26 16.60 -32.78
C LEU A 28 16.77 15.50 -31.84
N LYS A 29 18.01 15.04 -32.01
CA LYS A 29 18.65 14.13 -31.04
C LYS A 29 18.83 14.78 -29.67
N GLU A 30 19.11 16.08 -29.62
CA GLU A 30 19.22 16.80 -28.34
C GLU A 30 17.86 17.05 -27.70
N ASN A 31 16.84 17.41 -28.49
CA ASN A 31 15.48 17.59 -28.02
C ASN A 31 14.46 17.44 -29.17
N GLY A 32 13.63 16.39 -29.11
CA GLY A 32 12.60 16.12 -30.11
C GLY A 32 11.54 17.22 -30.24
N GLU A 33 11.30 18.01 -29.17
CA GLU A 33 10.32 19.11 -29.15
C GLU A 33 10.67 20.26 -30.10
N HIS A 34 11.90 20.29 -30.64
CA HIS A 34 12.27 21.24 -31.69
C HIS A 34 11.49 21.02 -33.00
N LEU A 35 10.86 19.84 -33.19
CA LEU A 35 10.05 19.55 -34.36
C LEU A 35 8.96 20.62 -34.59
N GLN A 36 8.36 21.16 -33.53
CA GLN A 36 7.28 22.15 -33.60
C GLN A 36 7.68 23.48 -34.27
N PHE A 37 8.98 23.76 -34.39
CA PHE A 37 9.51 25.00 -34.97
C PHE A 37 10.01 24.83 -36.41
N LEU A 38 9.96 23.62 -36.96
CA LEU A 38 10.42 23.35 -38.32
C LEU A 38 9.40 23.83 -39.37
N GLU A 39 9.90 24.14 -40.56
CA GLU A 39 9.05 24.45 -41.71
C GLU A 39 8.21 23.24 -42.13
N SER A 40 7.03 23.50 -42.71
CA SER A 40 6.03 22.48 -43.06
C SER A 40 6.52 21.41 -44.03
N SER A 41 7.56 21.68 -44.81
CA SER A 41 8.21 20.70 -45.70
C SER A 41 8.96 19.62 -44.91
N LEU A 42 9.61 19.98 -43.80
CA LEU A 42 10.37 19.06 -42.94
C LEU A 42 9.46 18.20 -42.06
N LEU A 43 8.27 18.71 -41.69
CA LEU A 43 7.23 17.94 -40.98
C LEU A 43 6.65 16.80 -41.83
N LYS A 44 6.97 16.75 -43.13
CA LYS A 44 6.63 15.66 -44.06
C LYS A 44 7.79 14.70 -44.30
N ASP A 45 9.00 15.00 -43.82
CA ASP A 45 10.13 14.10 -43.93
C ASP A 45 10.04 13.04 -42.83
N ARG A 46 9.81 11.80 -43.27
CA ARG A 46 9.62 10.63 -42.40
C ARG A 46 10.77 10.42 -41.43
N GLU A 47 12.01 10.63 -41.87
CA GLU A 47 13.21 10.37 -41.06
C GLU A 47 13.37 11.43 -39.96
N ILE A 48 13.09 12.69 -40.30
CA ILE A 48 13.09 13.81 -39.34
C ILE A 48 12.03 13.58 -38.26
N VAL A 49 10.79 13.26 -38.67
CA VAL A 49 9.71 13.00 -37.72
C VAL A 49 10.00 11.77 -36.85
N MET A 50 10.47 10.68 -37.44
CA MET A 50 10.84 9.47 -36.68
C MET A 50 11.95 9.76 -35.65
N ALA A 51 12.95 10.57 -36.01
CA ALA A 51 14.00 10.96 -35.07
C ALA A 51 13.46 11.76 -33.88
N ALA A 52 12.54 12.70 -34.13
CA ALA A 52 11.87 13.46 -33.07
C ALA A 52 11.00 12.58 -32.16
N VAL A 53 10.18 11.70 -32.75
CA VAL A 53 9.27 10.80 -32.03
C VAL A 53 10.01 9.84 -31.12
N LYS A 54 11.15 9.31 -31.58
CA LYS A 54 12.01 8.45 -30.75
C LYS A 54 12.55 9.16 -29.51
N GLN A 55 12.68 10.50 -29.54
CA GLN A 55 13.07 11.27 -28.35
C GLN A 55 11.89 11.68 -27.47
N SER A 56 10.75 12.02 -28.06
CA SER A 56 9.52 12.35 -27.32
C SER A 56 8.30 11.94 -28.13
N GLY A 57 7.52 10.98 -27.61
CA GLY A 57 6.34 10.45 -28.30
C GLY A 57 5.29 11.52 -28.61
N PHE A 58 5.17 12.57 -27.78
CA PHE A 58 4.24 13.68 -27.99
C PHE A 58 4.49 14.47 -29.28
N THR A 59 5.72 14.44 -29.81
CA THR A 59 6.09 15.22 -30.98
C THR A 59 5.32 14.82 -32.25
N ILE A 60 4.73 13.63 -32.28
CA ILE A 60 3.89 13.16 -33.40
C ILE A 60 2.74 14.12 -33.72
N ARG A 61 2.26 14.92 -32.75
CA ARG A 61 1.24 15.95 -32.95
C ARG A 61 1.61 17.00 -34.01
N HIS A 62 2.92 17.24 -34.18
CA HIS A 62 3.47 18.20 -35.13
C HIS A 62 3.77 17.59 -36.50
N ALA A 63 3.74 16.26 -36.64
CA ALA A 63 3.95 15.61 -37.92
C ALA A 63 2.82 15.97 -38.91
N ALA A 64 3.13 15.96 -40.21
CA ALA A 64 2.09 16.05 -41.23
C ALA A 64 1.12 14.86 -41.14
N ASP A 65 -0.16 15.07 -41.47
CA ASP A 65 -1.20 14.04 -41.41
C ASP A 65 -0.82 12.75 -42.14
N SER A 66 -0.07 12.87 -43.25
CA SER A 66 0.42 11.72 -44.01
C SER A 66 1.40 10.83 -43.23
N LEU A 67 2.04 11.35 -42.18
CA LEU A 67 2.95 10.62 -41.30
C LEU A 67 2.29 10.22 -39.97
N LYS A 68 1.22 10.89 -39.54
CA LYS A 68 0.40 10.44 -38.39
C LYS A 68 -0.31 9.10 -38.63
N LYS A 69 -0.49 8.74 -39.91
CA LYS A 69 -0.96 7.42 -40.37
C LYS A 69 0.16 6.40 -40.63
N ASP A 70 1.43 6.77 -40.42
CA ASP A 70 2.54 5.84 -40.56
C ASP A 70 2.58 4.94 -39.32
N ARG A 71 2.31 3.64 -39.52
CA ARG A 71 2.21 2.64 -38.45
C ARG A 71 3.49 2.57 -37.59
N GLU A 72 4.67 2.70 -38.18
CA GLU A 72 5.92 2.60 -37.41
C GLU A 72 6.16 3.84 -36.57
N ILE A 73 5.83 5.03 -37.10
CA ILE A 73 5.95 6.29 -36.33
C ILE A 73 4.95 6.28 -35.17
N ALA A 74 3.70 5.88 -35.43
CA ALA A 74 2.67 5.75 -34.40
C ALA A 74 3.08 4.74 -33.30
N MET A 75 3.58 3.56 -33.70
CA MET A 75 4.07 2.55 -32.75
C MET A 75 5.24 3.08 -31.91
N ALA A 76 6.18 3.80 -32.51
CA ALA A 76 7.28 4.42 -31.77
C ALA A 76 6.78 5.47 -30.76
N ALA A 77 5.75 6.25 -31.12
CA ALA A 77 5.19 7.27 -30.25
C ALA A 77 4.48 6.66 -29.03
N VAL A 78 3.58 5.69 -29.23
CA VAL A 78 2.79 5.09 -28.15
C VAL A 78 3.63 4.26 -27.18
N ASN A 79 4.73 3.67 -27.64
CA ASN A 79 5.67 2.97 -26.76
C ASN A 79 6.47 3.91 -25.85
N GLN A 80 6.60 5.19 -26.22
CA GLN A 80 7.21 6.19 -25.35
C GLN A 80 6.18 6.77 -24.38
N VAL A 81 4.99 7.10 -24.88
CA VAL A 81 3.89 7.65 -24.08
C VAL A 81 2.55 7.17 -24.61
N GLY A 82 1.77 6.45 -23.80
CA GLY A 82 0.50 5.87 -24.23
C GLY A 82 -0.52 6.90 -24.76
N SER A 83 -0.59 8.09 -24.15
CA SER A 83 -1.47 9.18 -24.60
C SER A 83 -1.12 9.78 -25.97
N ALA A 84 0.03 9.44 -26.56
CA ALA A 84 0.33 9.79 -27.95
C ALA A 84 -0.68 9.18 -28.95
N LEU A 85 -1.49 8.20 -28.52
CA LEU A 85 -2.61 7.67 -29.29
C LEU A 85 -3.66 8.74 -29.66
N GLU A 86 -3.76 9.84 -28.90
CA GLU A 86 -4.64 10.97 -29.24
C GLU A 86 -4.28 11.57 -30.61
N ASP A 87 -2.97 11.69 -30.86
CA ASP A 87 -2.37 12.46 -31.95
C ASP A 87 -2.15 11.63 -33.24
N VAL A 88 -2.36 10.31 -33.21
CA VAL A 88 -2.29 9.45 -34.40
C VAL A 88 -3.55 9.55 -35.25
N ASP A 89 -3.44 9.14 -36.51
CA ASP A 89 -4.59 9.08 -37.42
C ASP A 89 -5.66 8.09 -36.92
N ASP A 90 -6.94 8.42 -37.13
CA ASP A 90 -8.07 7.61 -36.66
C ASP A 90 -8.07 6.18 -37.24
N SER A 91 -7.49 5.96 -38.43
CA SER A 91 -7.32 4.61 -38.97
C SER A 91 -6.39 3.74 -38.13
N LEU A 92 -5.44 4.35 -37.40
CA LEU A 92 -4.53 3.65 -36.48
C LEU A 92 -5.09 3.53 -35.07
N LYS A 93 -6.03 4.38 -34.66
CA LYS A 93 -6.81 4.20 -33.41
C LYS A 93 -7.72 2.96 -33.44
N LYS A 94 -7.96 2.41 -34.63
CA LYS A 94 -8.62 1.10 -34.87
C LYS A 94 -7.62 -0.05 -34.93
N ASN A 95 -6.33 0.24 -34.89
CA ASN A 95 -5.31 -0.79 -35.00
C ASN A 95 -5.07 -1.43 -33.63
N ARG A 96 -5.55 -2.66 -33.48
CA ARG A 96 -5.48 -3.41 -32.24
C ARG A 96 -4.09 -3.44 -31.60
N GLU A 97 -3.03 -3.65 -32.39
CA GLU A 97 -1.67 -3.71 -31.85
C GLU A 97 -1.16 -2.38 -31.33
N ILE A 98 -1.45 -1.27 -32.03
CA ILE A 98 -1.05 0.08 -31.58
C ILE A 98 -1.81 0.45 -30.30
N VAL A 99 -3.11 0.20 -30.27
CA VAL A 99 -3.93 0.48 -29.07
C VAL A 99 -3.48 -0.38 -27.89
N MET A 100 -3.22 -1.67 -28.12
CA MET A 100 -2.70 -2.56 -27.08
C MET A 100 -1.36 -2.07 -26.52
N ALA A 101 -0.44 -1.61 -27.38
CA ALA A 101 0.82 -1.01 -26.92
C ALA A 101 0.58 0.26 -26.09
N ALA A 102 -0.34 1.13 -26.54
CA ALA A 102 -0.67 2.37 -25.84
C ALA A 102 -1.27 2.12 -24.44
N VAL A 103 -2.26 1.22 -24.32
CA VAL A 103 -2.92 0.93 -23.03
C VAL A 103 -2.01 0.20 -22.05
N ASN A 104 -1.08 -0.62 -22.55
CA ASN A 104 -0.05 -1.23 -21.70
C ASN A 104 0.94 -0.20 -21.17
N GLN A 105 1.11 0.94 -21.85
CA GLN A 105 1.96 2.03 -21.38
C GLN A 105 1.22 3.00 -20.43
N ASP A 106 -0.05 3.30 -20.72
CA ASP A 106 -0.94 4.14 -19.90
C ASP A 106 -2.39 3.67 -20.09
N GLY A 107 -3.02 3.16 -19.03
CA GLY A 107 -4.40 2.65 -19.09
C GLY A 107 -5.41 3.70 -19.59
N ASN A 108 -5.17 4.99 -19.32
CA ASN A 108 -6.06 6.07 -19.78
C ASN A 108 -6.02 6.26 -21.31
N ALA A 109 -5.03 5.70 -22.01
CA ALA A 109 -4.97 5.74 -23.47
C ALA A 109 -6.21 5.10 -24.14
N LEU A 110 -6.96 4.26 -23.42
CA LEU A 110 -8.23 3.70 -23.87
C LEU A 110 -9.24 4.80 -24.28
N GLU A 111 -9.16 6.00 -23.70
CA GLU A 111 -9.97 7.17 -24.08
C GLU A 111 -9.92 7.46 -25.58
N TYR A 112 -8.74 7.30 -26.18
CA TYR A 112 -8.47 7.65 -27.58
C TYR A 112 -8.63 6.47 -28.54
N ALA A 113 -8.86 5.26 -28.04
CA ALA A 113 -9.12 4.11 -28.89
C ALA A 113 -10.46 4.27 -29.63
N ASP A 114 -10.56 3.62 -30.79
CA ASP A 114 -11.84 3.51 -31.50
C ASP A 114 -12.88 2.77 -30.66
N ASP A 115 -14.16 3.13 -30.81
CA ASP A 115 -15.27 2.54 -30.06
C ASP A 115 -15.37 1.02 -30.24
N SER A 116 -14.92 0.46 -31.37
CA SER A 116 -14.85 -0.99 -31.55
C SER A 116 -13.83 -1.67 -30.65
N LEU A 117 -12.72 -1.00 -30.30
CA LEU A 117 -11.68 -1.51 -29.42
C LEU A 117 -11.94 -1.20 -27.95
N LYS A 118 -12.73 -0.16 -27.64
CA LYS A 118 -13.31 0.05 -26.30
C LYS A 118 -14.29 -1.05 -25.87
N LYS A 119 -14.68 -1.92 -26.82
CA LYS A 119 -15.48 -3.13 -26.60
C LYS A 119 -14.64 -4.42 -26.57
N ASP A 120 -13.36 -4.35 -26.94
CA ASP A 120 -12.48 -5.50 -26.95
C ASP A 120 -12.07 -5.80 -25.50
N LYS A 121 -12.56 -6.92 -24.96
CA LYS A 121 -12.34 -7.32 -23.58
C LYS A 121 -10.85 -7.34 -23.21
N GLU A 122 -9.99 -7.87 -24.08
CA GLU A 122 -8.56 -7.98 -23.75
C GLU A 122 -7.88 -6.61 -23.67
N ILE A 123 -8.29 -5.65 -24.51
CA ILE A 123 -7.79 -4.27 -24.44
C ILE A 123 -8.31 -3.56 -23.18
N VAL A 124 -9.60 -3.73 -22.87
CA VAL A 124 -10.20 -3.14 -21.66
C VAL A 124 -9.54 -3.71 -20.40
N ASP A 125 -9.36 -5.03 -20.33
CA ASP A 125 -8.69 -5.69 -19.20
C ASP A 125 -7.25 -5.20 -19.03
N ALA A 126 -6.50 -5.04 -20.13
CA ALA A 126 -5.15 -4.49 -20.11
C ALA A 126 -5.12 -3.03 -19.61
N ALA A 127 -6.07 -2.19 -20.06
CA ALA A 127 -6.19 -0.80 -19.62
C ALA A 127 -6.53 -0.69 -18.13
N VAL A 128 -7.50 -1.49 -17.66
CA VAL A 128 -7.95 -1.52 -16.25
C VAL A 128 -6.85 -2.03 -15.34
N LYS A 129 -6.07 -3.03 -15.78
CA LYS A 129 -4.91 -3.52 -15.06
C LYS A 129 -3.86 -2.43 -14.82
N GLN A 130 -3.70 -1.50 -15.76
CA GLN A 130 -2.79 -0.36 -15.61
C GLN A 130 -3.39 0.78 -14.80
N ASN A 131 -4.68 1.07 -14.98
CA ASN A 131 -5.41 2.06 -14.19
C ASN A 131 -6.90 1.71 -14.15
N VAL A 132 -7.44 1.39 -12.97
CA VAL A 132 -8.84 1.01 -12.77
C VAL A 132 -9.81 2.10 -13.27
N ASP A 133 -9.42 3.37 -13.20
CA ASP A 133 -10.25 4.47 -13.70
C ASP A 133 -10.37 4.50 -15.22
N ALA A 134 -9.53 3.78 -15.96
CA ALA A 134 -9.66 3.63 -17.41
C ALA A 134 -10.99 2.99 -17.82
N LEU A 135 -11.64 2.23 -16.92
CA LEU A 135 -12.93 1.58 -17.18
C LEU A 135 -14.02 2.60 -17.60
N LYS A 136 -13.92 3.86 -17.16
CA LYS A 136 -14.86 4.92 -17.56
C LYS A 136 -14.87 5.19 -19.07
N PHE A 137 -13.79 4.83 -19.77
CA PHE A 137 -13.62 5.00 -21.21
C PHE A 137 -14.04 3.77 -22.02
N ALA A 138 -14.19 2.59 -21.39
CA ALA A 138 -14.66 1.38 -22.06
C ALA A 138 -16.11 1.53 -22.54
N ASP A 139 -16.63 0.59 -23.31
CA ASP A 139 -18.05 0.58 -23.67
C ASP A 139 -18.97 0.45 -22.43
N GLU A 140 -20.21 0.92 -22.54
CA GLU A 140 -21.19 0.89 -21.44
C GLU A 140 -21.38 -0.53 -20.86
N ALA A 141 -21.28 -1.57 -21.69
CA ALA A 141 -21.35 -2.96 -21.25
C ALA A 141 -20.29 -3.31 -20.19
N PHE A 142 -19.10 -2.69 -20.25
CA PHE A 142 -18.03 -2.86 -19.26
C PHE A 142 -18.16 -1.88 -18.09
N ARG A 143 -18.69 -0.66 -18.32
CA ARG A 143 -18.90 0.33 -17.24
C ARG A 143 -19.94 -0.12 -16.21
N LYS A 144 -21.00 -0.81 -16.66
CA LYS A 144 -22.03 -1.39 -15.77
C LYS A 144 -21.47 -2.45 -14.81
N VAL A 145 -20.27 -2.97 -15.08
CA VAL A 145 -19.55 -3.89 -14.20
C VAL A 145 -18.94 -3.14 -12.99
N LYS A 146 -18.71 -1.82 -13.07
CA LYS A 146 -18.16 -1.01 -11.96
C LYS A 146 -19.16 -0.78 -10.81
N GLU A 147 -20.47 -0.92 -11.04
CA GLU A 147 -21.49 -0.74 -9.99
C GLU A 147 -22.13 -2.05 -9.51
N ILE A 148 -21.98 -3.16 -10.24
CA ILE A 148 -22.72 -4.43 -9.95
C ILE A 148 -21.79 -5.67 -9.95
N GLY A 149 -20.51 -5.57 -10.34
CA GLY A 149 -19.78 -6.74 -10.84
C GLY A 149 -18.37 -7.02 -10.35
N MET A 150 -17.82 -6.33 -9.35
CA MET A 150 -16.69 -6.91 -8.62
C MET A 150 -17.26 -7.83 -7.55
N PRO A 151 -17.11 -9.17 -7.65
CA PRO A 151 -17.54 -10.06 -6.59
C PRO A 151 -16.80 -9.63 -5.32
N ILE A 152 -17.57 -9.23 -4.32
CA ILE A 152 -17.08 -9.10 -2.96
C ILE A 152 -17.16 -10.51 -2.39
N TYR A 153 -16.02 -11.04 -1.99
CA TYR A 153 -15.95 -12.31 -1.29
C TYR A 153 -15.92 -12.01 0.20
N ASN A 154 -16.89 -12.56 0.91
CA ASN A 154 -17.04 -12.40 2.36
C ASN A 154 -16.45 -13.63 3.03
N TYR A 155 -15.57 -13.43 3.99
CA TYR A 155 -14.96 -14.47 4.78
C TYR A 155 -15.23 -14.22 6.26
N GLN A 156 -15.47 -15.29 6.98
CA GLN A 156 -15.42 -15.30 8.43
C GLN A 156 -14.04 -15.83 8.83
N ILE A 157 -13.28 -15.05 9.60
CA ILE A 157 -12.03 -15.48 10.18
C ILE A 157 -12.29 -15.77 11.64
N GLU A 158 -11.93 -16.95 12.12
CA GLU A 158 -11.96 -17.29 13.52
C GLU A 158 -10.55 -17.60 14.01
N VAL A 159 -10.09 -16.91 15.05
CA VAL A 159 -8.81 -17.21 15.72
C VAL A 159 -9.15 -17.76 17.10
N SER A 160 -8.68 -18.96 17.42
CA SER A 160 -8.95 -19.62 18.71
C SER A 160 -7.66 -19.91 19.45
N GLY A 161 -7.67 -19.79 20.79
CA GLY A 161 -6.56 -20.16 21.66
C GLY A 161 -6.39 -19.19 22.82
N SER A 162 -5.14 -19.01 23.24
CA SER A 162 -4.73 -18.12 24.34
C SER A 162 -4.00 -16.89 23.82
N GLY A 163 -4.24 -15.75 24.46
CA GLY A 163 -3.59 -14.48 24.16
C GLY A 163 -3.08 -13.81 25.41
N ALA A 164 -2.06 -12.97 25.24
CA ALA A 164 -1.54 -12.16 26.31
C ALA A 164 -0.86 -10.90 25.78
N PHE A 165 -0.98 -9.80 26.52
CA PHE A 165 -0.24 -8.59 26.26
C PHE A 165 0.18 -7.84 27.52
N GLN A 166 1.17 -6.98 27.34
CA GLN A 166 1.79 -6.24 28.42
C GLN A 166 1.89 -4.76 28.06
N ILE A 167 1.32 -3.91 28.90
CA ILE A 167 1.51 -2.46 28.90
C ILE A 167 2.71 -2.16 29.79
N VAL A 168 3.63 -1.35 29.28
CA VAL A 168 4.74 -0.80 30.07
C VAL A 168 4.78 0.70 29.86
N GLU A 169 4.62 1.45 30.95
CA GLU A 169 4.64 2.90 30.94
C GLU A 169 5.62 3.43 31.99
N GLU A 170 6.48 4.38 31.60
CA GLU A 170 7.40 5.02 32.55
C GLU A 170 6.61 5.97 33.45
N ILE A 171 6.73 5.80 34.77
CA ILE A 171 6.03 6.63 35.76
C ILE A 171 7.01 7.40 36.63
N SER A 172 6.51 8.45 37.28
CA SER A 172 7.32 9.22 38.21
C SER A 172 7.61 8.42 39.49
N LYS A 173 8.69 8.79 40.18
CA LYS A 173 9.00 8.23 41.51
C LYS A 173 7.85 8.44 42.50
N VAL A 174 7.21 9.62 42.49
CA VAL A 174 6.12 9.94 43.42
C VAL A 174 4.88 9.09 43.12
N THR A 175 4.59 8.84 41.84
CA THR A 175 3.55 7.91 41.40
C THR A 175 3.83 6.48 41.87
N TYR A 176 5.07 6.01 41.71
CA TYR A 176 5.48 4.69 42.21
C TYR A 176 5.29 4.58 43.73
N GLU A 177 5.81 5.55 44.50
CA GLU A 177 5.69 5.53 45.97
C GLU A 177 4.22 5.59 46.44
N TYR A 178 3.34 6.22 45.64
CA TYR A 178 1.91 6.31 45.93
C TYR A 178 1.18 4.95 45.79
N PHE A 179 1.52 4.17 44.76
CA PHE A 179 0.84 2.89 44.48
C PHE A 179 1.56 1.64 44.98
N TYR A 180 2.87 1.71 45.28
CA TYR A 180 3.71 0.53 45.55
C TYR A 180 3.22 -0.40 46.67
N GLU A 181 2.49 0.13 47.66
CA GLU A 181 1.93 -0.66 48.77
C GLU A 181 0.40 -0.82 48.70
N ASN A 182 -0.24 -0.37 47.61
CA ASN A 182 -1.69 -0.31 47.51
C ASN A 182 -2.20 -0.72 46.12
N ASP A 183 -2.13 -2.03 45.85
CA ASP A 183 -2.60 -2.63 44.59
C ASP A 183 -4.09 -2.36 44.33
N GLU A 184 -4.93 -2.35 45.37
CA GLU A 184 -6.38 -2.06 45.25
C GLU A 184 -6.63 -0.64 44.74
N LEU A 185 -5.87 0.35 45.25
CA LEU A 185 -5.97 1.73 44.76
C LEU A 185 -5.47 1.86 43.32
N LEU A 186 -4.41 1.14 42.95
CA LEU A 186 -3.92 1.11 41.57
C LEU A 186 -4.98 0.54 40.62
N GLU A 187 -5.56 -0.62 40.96
CA GLU A 187 -6.63 -1.24 40.18
C GLU A 187 -7.85 -0.33 40.03
N ASN A 188 -8.31 0.28 41.12
CA ASN A 188 -9.45 1.19 41.08
C ASN A 188 -9.16 2.45 40.26
N HIS A 189 -7.94 2.98 40.32
CA HIS A 189 -7.54 4.13 39.49
C HIS A 189 -7.55 3.79 38.00
N ILE A 190 -7.00 2.63 37.62
CA ILE A 190 -6.88 2.22 36.22
C ILE A 190 -8.24 1.81 35.60
N PHE A 191 -9.13 1.15 36.37
CA PHE A 191 -10.36 0.57 35.83
C PHE A 191 -11.67 1.22 36.31
N ASN A 192 -11.71 1.80 37.51
CA ASN A 192 -12.96 2.19 38.17
C ASN A 192 -13.12 3.70 38.35
N GLU A 193 -12.36 4.50 37.61
CA GLU A 193 -12.41 5.97 37.66
C GLU A 193 -12.13 6.56 39.06
N GLU A 194 -11.40 5.85 39.91
CA GLU A 194 -11.00 6.38 41.23
C GLU A 194 -10.10 7.61 41.05
N GLU A 195 -10.55 8.74 41.62
CA GLU A 195 -9.81 10.00 41.57
C GLU A 195 -8.54 9.92 42.42
N VAL A 196 -7.40 10.14 41.77
CA VAL A 196 -6.10 10.33 42.42
C VAL A 196 -5.60 11.74 42.12
N PRO A 197 -4.72 12.34 42.95
CA PRO A 197 -4.08 13.61 42.61
C PRO A 197 -3.43 13.56 41.22
N ASP A 198 -3.58 14.62 40.43
CA ASP A 198 -3.10 14.68 39.04
C ASP A 198 -1.62 14.27 38.88
N GLU A 199 -0.78 14.59 39.87
CA GLU A 199 0.65 14.25 39.89
C GLU A 199 0.95 12.76 40.09
N HIS A 200 -0.06 11.96 40.45
CA HIS A 200 0.03 10.51 40.61
C HIS A 200 -0.74 9.76 39.53
N SER A 201 -1.56 10.43 38.71
CA SER A 201 -2.38 9.77 37.71
C SER A 201 -1.53 9.03 36.68
N ILE A 202 -1.87 7.77 36.43
CA ILE A 202 -1.29 6.93 35.36
C ILE A 202 -2.22 6.91 34.13
N GLY A 203 -3.49 7.30 34.30
CA GLY A 203 -4.51 7.26 33.25
C GLY A 203 -5.31 5.95 33.28
N TYR A 204 -6.19 5.79 32.30
CA TYR A 204 -7.09 4.64 32.20
C TYR A 204 -6.51 3.55 31.31
N TRP A 205 -6.96 2.31 31.53
CA TRP A 205 -6.52 1.15 30.75
C TRP A 205 -6.57 1.39 29.23
N ASP A 206 -7.70 1.88 28.71
CA ASP A 206 -7.88 2.10 27.26
C ASP A 206 -6.92 3.17 26.73
N SER A 207 -6.68 4.24 27.49
CA SER A 207 -5.72 5.28 27.11
C SER A 207 -4.28 4.77 27.10
N LEU A 208 -3.94 3.88 28.03
CA LEU A 208 -2.63 3.24 28.09
C LEU A 208 -2.43 2.25 26.94
N CYS A 209 -3.48 1.53 26.52
CA CYS A 209 -3.44 0.69 25.33
C CYS A 209 -3.07 1.50 24.08
N GLU A 210 -3.56 2.72 23.93
CA GLU A 210 -3.26 3.55 22.75
C GLU A 210 -1.88 4.23 22.77
N SER A 211 -1.30 4.45 23.96
CA SER A 211 -0.16 5.36 24.14
C SER A 211 1.14 4.71 24.58
N ALA A 212 1.10 3.52 25.18
CA ALA A 212 2.28 2.90 25.75
C ALA A 212 3.26 2.40 24.67
N GLU A 213 4.56 2.51 24.95
CA GLU A 213 5.62 2.11 24.00
C GLU A 213 5.61 0.60 23.67
N LEU A 214 4.97 -0.19 24.54
CA LEU A 214 4.86 -1.65 24.41
C LEU A 214 3.41 -2.14 24.27
N SER A 215 2.41 -1.24 24.13
CA SER A 215 1.05 -1.67 23.82
C SER A 215 0.91 -1.95 22.32
N SER A 216 0.63 -3.20 21.97
CA SER A 216 0.23 -3.55 20.60
C SER A 216 -1.28 -3.45 20.51
N THR A 217 -1.82 -2.31 20.09
CA THR A 217 -3.26 -2.03 20.03
C THR A 217 -4.12 -3.01 19.21
N GLU A 218 -3.52 -3.96 18.47
CA GLU A 218 -4.21 -4.71 17.41
C GLU A 218 -3.86 -6.21 17.38
N GLY A 219 -4.28 -6.97 18.41
CA GLY A 219 -4.41 -8.44 18.35
C GLY A 219 -3.35 -9.23 19.14
N TYR A 220 -3.80 -10.27 19.85
CA TYR A 220 -3.05 -10.89 20.95
C TYR A 220 -3.21 -12.42 20.95
N TYR A 221 -2.28 -13.12 20.30
CA TYR A 221 -2.35 -14.59 20.21
C TYR A 221 -0.98 -15.22 20.44
N LYS A 222 -0.88 -16.24 21.30
CA LYS A 222 0.38 -16.95 21.53
C LYS A 222 0.71 -17.83 20.33
N LEU A 223 1.86 -17.57 19.70
CA LEU A 223 2.37 -18.38 18.61
C LEU A 223 2.66 -19.80 19.12
N GLY A 224 2.07 -20.80 18.47
CA GLY A 224 2.15 -22.21 18.84
C GLY A 224 1.01 -22.72 19.71
N GLU A 225 0.17 -21.84 20.25
CA GLU A 225 -1.00 -22.21 21.07
C GLU A 225 -2.33 -21.85 20.40
N CYS A 226 -2.30 -21.03 19.35
CA CYS A 226 -3.48 -20.60 18.63
C CYS A 226 -3.65 -21.29 17.27
N SER A 227 -4.89 -21.28 16.78
CA SER A 227 -5.26 -21.69 15.43
C SER A 227 -6.11 -20.61 14.78
N ILE A 228 -6.10 -20.60 13.45
CA ILE A 228 -6.95 -19.74 12.63
C ILE A 228 -7.79 -20.60 11.69
N SER A 229 -9.06 -20.27 11.51
CA SER A 229 -9.90 -20.72 10.42
C SER A 229 -10.43 -19.53 9.62
N ILE A 230 -10.57 -19.71 8.32
CA ILE A 230 -11.02 -18.69 7.36
C ILE A 230 -12.01 -19.38 6.45
N ASP A 231 -13.28 -19.05 6.61
CA ASP A 231 -14.40 -19.68 5.91
C ASP A 231 -15.05 -18.68 4.97
N ASN A 232 -15.20 -19.04 3.70
CA ASN A 232 -15.93 -18.21 2.75
C ASN A 232 -17.43 -18.27 3.07
N ILE A 233 -18.01 -17.13 3.44
CA ILE A 233 -19.42 -16.99 3.78
C ILE A 233 -20.30 -17.19 2.55
N ASP A 234 -19.79 -16.87 1.36
CA ASP A 234 -20.50 -16.98 0.09
C ASP A 234 -20.39 -18.39 -0.54
N SER A 235 -19.53 -19.28 -0.01
CA SER A 235 -19.31 -20.62 -0.57
C SER A 235 -18.70 -21.62 0.43
N ASP A 236 -19.31 -22.80 0.55
CA ASP A 236 -18.78 -23.89 1.38
C ASP A 236 -17.50 -24.55 0.81
N ASP A 237 -17.12 -24.24 -0.44
CA ASP A 237 -16.00 -24.89 -1.13
C ASP A 237 -14.63 -24.25 -0.81
N GLU A 238 -14.61 -23.13 -0.09
CA GLU A 238 -13.38 -22.40 0.25
C GLU A 238 -13.29 -22.15 1.75
N SER A 239 -12.57 -23.04 2.43
CA SER A 239 -12.26 -22.96 3.86
C SER A 239 -10.79 -23.30 4.08
N TYR A 240 -10.15 -22.55 4.98
CA TYR A 240 -8.77 -22.73 5.39
C TYR A 240 -8.73 -22.89 6.91
N SER A 241 -7.92 -23.81 7.42
CA SER A 241 -7.67 -23.91 8.85
C SER A 241 -6.26 -24.42 9.11
N PHE A 242 -5.54 -23.72 9.98
CA PHE A 242 -4.16 -24.07 10.32
C PHE A 242 -3.77 -23.52 11.70
N TYR A 243 -2.72 -24.11 12.28
CA TYR A 243 -2.13 -23.64 13.52
C TYR A 243 -1.26 -22.40 13.27
N LEU A 244 -1.28 -21.47 14.21
CA LEU A 244 -0.39 -20.32 14.22
C LEU A 244 0.96 -20.73 14.82
N ASP A 245 1.72 -21.58 14.11
CA ASP A 245 3.08 -21.95 14.47
C ASP A 245 4.03 -21.84 13.26
N GLU A 246 5.31 -21.55 13.50
CA GLU A 246 6.26 -21.26 12.42
C GLU A 246 6.35 -22.35 11.36
N LYS A 247 6.21 -23.62 11.76
CA LYS A 247 6.35 -24.74 10.82
C LYS A 247 5.12 -24.78 9.92
N GLU A 248 3.92 -24.73 10.50
CA GLU A 248 2.67 -24.76 9.74
C GLU A 248 2.56 -23.52 8.84
N LEU A 249 2.87 -22.32 9.36
CA LEU A 249 2.88 -21.09 8.57
C LEU A 249 3.79 -21.20 7.33
N LYS A 250 4.98 -21.78 7.51
CA LYS A 250 5.92 -22.01 6.40
C LYS A 250 5.40 -23.05 5.41
N ASP A 251 4.75 -24.11 5.88
CA ASP A 251 4.16 -25.16 5.03
C ASP A 251 3.00 -24.58 4.18
N GLN A 252 2.25 -23.61 4.70
CA GLN A 252 1.23 -22.84 3.96
C GLN A 252 1.84 -21.79 3.00
N GLY A 253 3.15 -21.51 3.12
CA GLY A 253 3.85 -20.49 2.33
C GLY A 253 3.58 -19.06 2.78
N LEU A 254 3.18 -18.88 4.04
CA LEU A 254 2.93 -17.58 4.67
C LEU A 254 4.23 -16.87 5.01
N LYS A 255 4.20 -15.54 4.96
CA LYS A 255 5.29 -14.69 5.42
C LYS A 255 5.07 -14.34 6.88
N LEU A 256 6.07 -14.67 7.70
CA LEU A 256 6.13 -14.29 9.12
C LEU A 256 7.12 -13.15 9.30
N THR A 257 6.63 -11.98 9.72
CA THR A 257 7.45 -10.83 10.07
C THR A 257 7.72 -10.87 11.57
N ARG A 258 8.99 -10.81 11.96
CA ARG A 258 9.40 -10.76 13.37
C ARG A 258 9.86 -9.35 13.73
N GLU A 259 9.12 -8.68 14.60
CA GLU A 259 9.47 -7.37 15.10
C GLU A 259 10.43 -7.45 16.28
N LYS A 260 11.26 -6.41 16.44
CA LYS A 260 12.18 -6.34 17.57
C LYS A 260 11.38 -5.94 18.81
N GLN A 261 11.33 -6.85 19.78
CA GLN A 261 10.93 -6.52 21.13
C GLN A 261 11.92 -5.55 21.80
N LEU A 262 11.40 -4.49 22.42
CA LEU A 262 12.13 -3.76 23.46
C LEU A 262 12.09 -4.58 24.76
N LYS A 263 13.24 -5.09 25.20
CA LYS A 263 13.32 -5.81 26.48
C LYS A 263 13.15 -4.82 27.62
N PHE A 264 12.45 -5.24 28.66
CA PHE A 264 12.25 -4.44 29.86
C PHE A 264 13.56 -3.95 30.48
N ASP A 265 14.59 -4.81 30.51
CA ASP A 265 15.93 -4.40 30.94
C ASP A 265 16.60 -3.41 29.96
N GLU A 266 16.24 -3.32 28.68
CA GLU A 266 16.83 -2.34 27.75
C GLU A 266 16.29 -0.92 27.97
N LEU A 267 15.19 -0.74 28.71
CA LEU A 267 14.54 0.55 28.96
C LEU A 267 15.29 1.45 29.96
N VAL A 268 16.24 0.88 30.71
CA VAL A 268 16.99 1.60 31.75
C VAL A 268 18.49 1.56 31.46
N ALA A 269 19.12 2.73 31.44
CA ALA A 269 20.56 2.83 31.20
C ALA A 269 21.38 2.33 32.42
N PRO A 270 22.62 1.87 32.21
CA PRO A 270 23.52 1.59 33.33
C PRO A 270 23.71 2.83 34.22
N GLY A 271 23.58 2.65 35.54
CA GLY A 271 23.69 3.74 36.52
C GLY A 271 22.39 4.53 36.76
N GLU A 272 21.29 4.14 36.15
CA GLU A 272 20.00 4.82 36.25
C GLU A 272 19.01 4.03 37.13
N VAL A 273 18.05 4.76 37.71
CA VAL A 273 16.89 4.22 38.41
C VAL A 273 15.64 4.76 37.73
N LYS A 274 14.76 3.87 37.27
CA LYS A 274 13.47 4.21 36.69
C LYS A 274 12.34 3.43 37.34
N TYR A 275 11.12 3.95 37.18
CA TYR A 275 9.90 3.39 37.74
C TYR A 275 8.90 3.17 36.61
N PHE A 276 8.18 2.06 36.67
CA PHE A 276 7.27 1.67 35.60
C PHE A 276 5.94 1.19 36.16
N PHE A 277 4.86 1.52 35.47
CA PHE A 277 3.61 0.77 35.54
C PHE A 277 3.71 -0.41 34.57
N ILE A 278 3.25 -1.58 35.02
CA ILE A 278 3.11 -2.78 34.20
C ILE A 278 1.70 -3.33 34.38
N GLY A 279 0.97 -3.38 33.28
CA GLY A 279 -0.29 -4.09 33.17
C GLY A 279 -0.13 -5.31 32.28
N ASN A 280 -0.55 -6.49 32.74
CA ASN A 280 -0.64 -7.68 31.88
C ASN A 280 -2.11 -8.06 31.75
N GLU A 281 -2.52 -8.42 30.55
CA GLU A 281 -3.82 -9.03 30.28
C GLU A 281 -3.59 -10.39 29.63
N GLU A 282 -4.28 -11.41 30.13
CA GLU A 282 -4.33 -12.74 29.54
C GLU A 282 -5.78 -13.12 29.25
N HIS A 283 -6.02 -13.77 28.13
CA HIS A 283 -7.35 -14.19 27.70
C HIS A 283 -7.30 -15.55 27.01
N GLU A 284 -8.40 -16.29 27.08
CA GLU A 284 -8.61 -17.56 26.36
C GLU A 284 -9.96 -17.51 25.66
N GLY A 285 -10.04 -18.06 24.45
CA GLY A 285 -11.31 -18.10 23.73
C GLY A 285 -11.14 -18.17 22.23
N SER A 286 -12.16 -17.66 21.54
CA SER A 286 -12.20 -17.58 20.09
C SER A 286 -12.74 -16.22 19.67
N TRP A 287 -12.10 -15.62 18.68
CA TRP A 287 -12.46 -14.32 18.12
C TRP A 287 -12.85 -14.50 16.67
N VAL A 288 -13.99 -13.93 16.31
CA VAL A 288 -14.56 -14.04 14.97
C VAL A 288 -14.57 -12.67 14.31
N TYR A 289 -14.10 -12.61 13.07
CA TYR A 289 -13.95 -11.42 12.26
C TYR A 289 -14.58 -11.60 10.89
N GLU A 290 -14.97 -10.51 10.26
CA GLU A 290 -15.42 -10.51 8.87
C GLU A 290 -14.34 -9.87 7.98
N LEU A 291 -13.96 -10.56 6.90
CA LEU A 291 -13.02 -10.07 5.89
C LEU A 291 -13.73 -9.98 4.54
N LYS A 292 -13.65 -8.82 3.89
CA LYS A 292 -14.16 -8.61 2.53
C LYS A 292 -13.02 -8.37 1.55
N THR A 293 -13.02 -9.10 0.44
CA THR A 293 -11.95 -9.02 -0.56
C THR A 293 -12.50 -8.84 -1.98
N LYS A 294 -11.67 -8.26 -2.87
CA LYS A 294 -11.99 -8.05 -4.30
C LYS A 294 -11.68 -9.27 -5.18
N SER A 295 -11.08 -10.31 -4.61
CA SER A 295 -10.66 -11.56 -5.27
C SER A 295 -10.68 -12.70 -4.25
N PRO A 296 -10.83 -13.97 -4.66
CA PRO A 296 -10.79 -15.10 -3.73
C PRO A 296 -9.57 -15.05 -2.80
N PHE A 297 -9.76 -15.52 -1.56
CA PHE A 297 -8.72 -15.50 -0.55
C PHE A 297 -7.56 -16.41 -0.94
N GLU A 298 -6.35 -15.89 -0.86
CA GLU A 298 -5.12 -16.62 -1.10
C GLU A 298 -4.33 -16.62 0.19
N VAL A 299 -4.27 -17.75 0.89
CA VAL A 299 -3.55 -17.89 2.17
C VAL A 299 -2.18 -17.23 2.12
N LYS A 300 -1.41 -17.43 1.05
CA LYS A 300 -0.04 -16.90 0.89
C LYS A 300 0.08 -15.36 0.90
N LYS A 301 -1.02 -14.63 0.72
CA LYS A 301 -1.06 -13.16 0.78
C LYS A 301 -1.33 -12.63 2.19
N LEU A 302 -1.71 -13.50 3.13
CA LEU A 302 -1.82 -13.14 4.53
C LEU A 302 -0.43 -12.92 5.12
N ASP A 303 -0.17 -11.70 5.55
CA ASP A 303 1.01 -11.34 6.31
C ASP A 303 0.70 -11.45 7.79
N ILE A 304 1.60 -12.11 8.54
CA ILE A 304 1.48 -12.27 9.99
C ILE A 304 2.70 -11.61 10.62
N THR A 305 2.45 -10.74 11.59
CA THR A 305 3.49 -10.13 12.40
C THR A 305 3.51 -10.74 13.78
N VAL A 306 4.69 -11.08 14.25
CA VAL A 306 4.92 -11.50 15.64
C VAL A 306 5.94 -10.59 16.29
N CYS A 307 5.70 -10.31 17.56
CA CYS A 307 6.67 -9.71 18.45
C CYS A 307 6.94 -10.71 19.58
N LYS A 308 8.17 -10.74 20.07
CA LYS A 308 8.44 -11.44 21.32
C LYS A 308 7.93 -10.56 22.45
N VAL A 309 7.16 -11.08 23.39
CA VAL A 309 6.79 -10.38 24.62
C VAL A 309 7.30 -11.22 25.78
N GLU A 310 8.24 -10.66 26.53
CA GLU A 310 9.15 -11.35 27.46
C GLU A 310 9.78 -12.65 26.90
N SER A 311 9.12 -13.79 27.11
CA SER A 311 9.57 -15.12 26.71
C SER A 311 8.63 -15.81 25.70
N THR A 312 7.53 -15.16 25.35
CA THR A 312 6.46 -15.69 24.50
C THR A 312 6.50 -15.01 23.14
N ASP A 313 6.38 -15.77 22.05
CA ASP A 313 6.15 -15.19 20.73
C ASP A 313 4.65 -14.89 20.60
N THR A 314 4.28 -13.63 20.40
CA THR A 314 2.89 -13.17 20.31
C THR A 314 2.63 -12.66 18.90
N VAL A 315 1.54 -13.09 18.27
CA VAL A 315 1.02 -12.51 17.03
C VAL A 315 0.41 -11.16 17.35
N THR A 316 0.90 -10.11 16.70
CA THR A 316 0.57 -8.71 16.97
C THR A 316 -0.16 -8.03 15.82
N SER A 317 -0.28 -8.67 14.66
CA SER A 317 -1.16 -8.23 13.58
C SER A 317 -1.31 -9.31 12.51
N PHE A 318 -2.46 -9.26 11.84
CA PHE A 318 -2.71 -9.93 10.57
C PHE A 318 -2.94 -8.84 9.52
N TRP A 319 -2.35 -8.99 8.34
CA TRP A 319 -2.53 -8.04 7.24
C TRP A 319 -2.89 -8.75 5.94
N TYR A 320 -3.86 -8.19 5.22
CA TYR A 320 -4.35 -8.71 3.95
C TYR A 320 -4.82 -7.56 3.04
N ASP A 321 -4.76 -7.73 1.71
CA ASP A 321 -5.18 -6.72 0.73
C ASP A 321 -6.72 -6.58 0.68
N LEU A 322 -7.24 -5.44 1.16
CA LEU A 322 -8.67 -5.19 1.38
C LEU A 322 -9.37 -4.58 0.15
N ALA A 323 -10.71 -4.68 0.15
CA ALA A 323 -11.52 -3.82 -0.71
C ALA A 323 -11.38 -2.33 -0.32
N GLU A 324 -11.69 -1.41 -1.24
CA GLU A 324 -11.59 0.03 -0.96
C GLU A 324 -12.55 0.47 0.16
N ASN A 325 -12.04 1.26 1.12
CA ASN A 325 -12.77 1.82 2.26
C ASN A 325 -13.27 0.81 3.32
N GLU A 326 -12.62 -0.36 3.43
CA GLU A 326 -12.83 -1.29 4.54
C GLU A 326 -11.56 -1.32 5.40
N ASP A 327 -11.73 -1.31 6.72
CA ASP A 327 -10.65 -1.50 7.68
C ASP A 327 -10.65 -2.97 8.11
N PHE A 328 -9.46 -3.58 8.13
CA PHE A 328 -9.25 -4.88 8.76
C PHE A 328 -9.17 -4.64 10.26
N ASP A 329 -10.32 -4.39 10.89
CA ASP A 329 -10.35 -4.10 12.31
C ASP A 329 -10.47 -5.40 13.09
N LEU A 330 -9.39 -5.77 13.79
CA LEU A 330 -9.38 -6.86 14.76
C LEU A 330 -10.12 -6.41 16.03
N SER A 331 -11.42 -6.16 15.91
CA SER A 331 -12.26 -5.80 17.06
C SER A 331 -12.52 -7.00 17.99
N ASP A 332 -12.60 -6.73 19.28
CA ASP A 332 -12.58 -7.71 20.36
C ASP A 332 -13.90 -8.48 20.51
N GLY A 333 -13.97 -9.69 19.92
CA GLY A 333 -15.05 -10.64 20.10
C GLY A 333 -15.18 -11.35 21.47
N SER A 334 -15.01 -10.66 22.61
CA SER A 334 -15.44 -11.00 24.00
C SER A 334 -14.96 -12.29 24.73
N SER A 335 -14.78 -12.23 26.07
CA SER A 335 -15.70 -12.79 27.10
C SER A 335 -15.08 -13.28 28.43
N ASP A 336 -13.77 -13.52 28.55
CA ASP A 336 -13.09 -13.68 29.86
C ASP A 336 -11.61 -13.29 29.74
N TYR A 337 -11.20 -12.28 30.50
CA TYR A 337 -9.81 -11.82 30.60
C TYR A 337 -9.39 -11.73 32.06
N SER A 338 -8.13 -12.04 32.33
CA SER A 338 -7.50 -11.78 33.61
C SER A 338 -6.46 -10.68 33.45
N ARG A 339 -6.49 -9.70 34.34
CA ARG A 339 -5.54 -8.60 34.34
C ARG A 339 -4.72 -8.62 35.62
N THR A 340 -3.43 -8.32 35.52
CA THR A 340 -2.55 -8.12 36.66
C THR A 340 -1.81 -6.80 36.50
N LEU A 341 -1.91 -5.94 37.52
CA LEU A 341 -1.27 -4.63 37.53
C LEU A 341 -0.18 -4.59 38.60
N LYS A 342 0.89 -3.85 38.33
CA LYS A 342 1.92 -3.54 39.32
C LYS A 342 2.68 -2.28 38.95
N VAL A 343 3.24 -1.61 39.96
CA VAL A 343 4.30 -0.62 39.77
C VAL A 343 5.62 -1.20 40.24
N ILE A 344 6.69 -1.00 39.45
CA ILE A 344 8.00 -1.56 39.79
C ILE A 344 9.12 -0.54 39.65
N LYS A 345 10.20 -0.78 40.41
CA LYS A 345 11.45 -0.03 40.35
C LYS A 345 12.51 -0.89 39.68
N ILE A 346 13.17 -0.35 38.66
CA ILE A 346 14.41 -0.93 38.13
C ILE A 346 15.58 -0.06 38.58
N ASP A 347 16.55 -0.68 39.25
CA ASP A 347 17.76 -0.03 39.72
C ASP A 347 18.98 -0.66 39.05
N LYS A 348 19.58 0.05 38.09
CA LYS A 348 20.82 -0.35 37.42
C LYS A 348 22.05 0.37 37.95
N SER A 349 21.96 0.94 39.14
CA SER A 349 23.13 1.47 39.83
C SER A 349 24.07 0.32 40.19
N PRO A 350 25.40 0.50 40.11
CA PRO A 350 26.33 -0.51 40.58
C PRO A 350 26.04 -0.84 42.06
N HIS A 351 25.74 -2.11 42.34
CA HIS A 351 25.65 -2.58 43.73
C HIS A 351 27.02 -2.42 44.41
N PRO A 352 27.07 -1.90 45.65
CA PRO A 352 28.32 -1.62 46.37
C PRO A 352 29.14 -2.86 46.71
#